data_AF-A0A267HWN2-F1
#
_entry.id   AF-A0A267HWN2-F1
#
_cell.length_a   1.000
_cell.length_b   1.000
_cell.length_c   1.000
_cell.angle_alpha   90.00
_cell.angle_beta   90.00
_cell.angle_gamma   90.00
#
_symmetry.space_group_name_H-M   'P 1'
#
loop_
_entity.id
_entity.type
_entity.pdbx_description
1 polymer ?
#
loop_
_entity_poly.entity_id
_entity_poly.type
_entity_poly.pdbx_seq_one_letter_code
_entity_poly.pdbx_strand_id
1 'polypeptide(L)'
;MANLNYSPKDILQQEFKTKMRGYDPVEVDEFLDNVIKDYEAYNKEILALQEENDRLQAKLSQQAANPTPATSRVQTEAPKSQTVTNFDILKRLSNLEKEVFGKKLDQDTVTDHSEVTTRVSQALNGNYTNDENSDDNERTRRF
;
A
#
# COMPACT_ATOMS: atom_id res chain seq x y z
N MET A 1 -25.20 17.95 -4.82
CA MET A 1 -25.11 17.33 -6.17
C MET A 1 -25.64 18.34 -7.16
N ALA A 2 -25.01 18.49 -8.33
CA ALA A 2 -25.58 19.27 -9.41
C ALA A 2 -26.87 18.59 -9.88
N ASN A 3 -27.98 19.31 -9.92
CA ASN A 3 -29.21 18.79 -10.49
C ASN A 3 -29.07 18.85 -12.01
N LEU A 4 -28.80 17.71 -12.64
CA LEU A 4 -28.73 17.60 -14.10
C LEU A 4 -30.15 17.48 -14.66
N ASN A 5 -30.52 18.37 -15.58
CA ASN A 5 -31.86 18.38 -16.18
C ASN A 5 -32.04 17.34 -17.28
N TYR A 6 -30.95 16.90 -17.91
CA TYR A 6 -30.95 16.00 -19.06
C TYR A 6 -29.81 14.99 -18.96
N SER A 7 -30.07 13.75 -19.35
CA SER A 7 -29.07 12.71 -19.59
C SER A 7 -28.71 12.62 -21.08
N PRO A 8 -27.56 11.99 -21.45
CA PRO A 8 -27.22 11.74 -22.85
C PRO A 8 -28.35 11.04 -23.62
N LYS A 9 -29.03 10.10 -22.95
CA LYS A 9 -30.17 9.37 -23.51
C LYS A 9 -31.38 10.28 -23.75
N ASP A 10 -31.65 11.21 -22.85
CA ASP A 10 -32.76 12.16 -23.02
C ASP A 10 -32.52 13.06 -24.22
N ILE A 11 -31.26 13.50 -24.43
CA ILE A 11 -30.87 14.33 -25.58
C ILE A 11 -31.03 13.54 -26.89
N LEU A 12 -30.60 12.27 -26.91
CA LEU A 12 -30.73 11.39 -28.08
C LEU A 12 -32.20 11.12 -28.48
N GLN A 13 -33.08 11.02 -27.48
CA GLN A 13 -34.51 10.73 -27.70
C GLN A 13 -35.36 12.00 -27.83
N GLN A 14 -34.73 13.18 -27.82
CA GLN A 14 -35.44 14.44 -27.88
C GLN A 14 -35.99 14.70 -29.28
N GLU A 15 -37.31 14.75 -29.40
CA GLU A 15 -37.97 15.17 -30.63
C GLU A 15 -38.33 16.66 -30.57
N PHE A 16 -38.05 17.40 -31.65
CA PHE A 16 -38.41 18.81 -31.77
C PHE A 16 -39.62 19.00 -32.70
N LYS A 17 -40.51 19.92 -32.33
CA LYS A 17 -41.63 20.31 -33.21
C LYS A 17 -41.12 21.15 -34.38
N THR A 18 -41.43 20.73 -35.60
CA THR A 18 -41.10 21.49 -36.81
C THR A 18 -42.02 22.71 -36.96
N LYS A 19 -41.46 23.85 -37.38
CA LYS A 19 -42.20 25.08 -37.70
C LYS A 19 -41.70 25.63 -39.05
N MET A 20 -42.56 26.38 -39.77
CA MET A 20 -42.28 26.96 -41.10
C MET A 20 -40.99 27.80 -41.21
N ARG A 21 -40.43 28.25 -40.08
CA ARG A 21 -39.15 28.94 -40.01
C ARG A 21 -38.41 28.43 -38.77
N GLY A 22 -37.59 27.41 -38.95
CA GLY A 22 -36.83 26.74 -37.90
C GLY A 22 -35.43 26.38 -38.39
N TYR A 23 -34.63 25.82 -37.50
CA TYR A 23 -33.32 25.27 -37.84
C TYR A 23 -33.46 24.03 -38.72
N ASP A 24 -32.42 23.73 -39.49
CA ASP A 24 -32.33 22.48 -40.25
C ASP A 24 -32.20 21.31 -39.25
N PRO A 25 -33.11 20.30 -39.30
CA PRO A 25 -33.01 19.14 -38.42
C PRO A 25 -31.65 18.45 -38.48
N VAL A 26 -31.01 18.38 -39.66
CA VAL A 26 -29.72 17.69 -39.82
C VAL A 26 -28.61 18.44 -39.09
N GLU A 27 -28.55 19.77 -39.20
CA GLU A 27 -27.55 20.58 -38.49
C GLU A 27 -27.76 20.50 -36.96
N VAL A 28 -29.02 20.46 -36.52
CA VAL A 28 -29.34 20.30 -35.10
C VAL A 28 -28.91 18.91 -34.61
N ASP A 29 -29.21 17.84 -35.35
CA ASP A 29 -28.82 16.48 -34.97
C ASP A 29 -27.30 16.32 -34.90
N GLU A 30 -26.56 16.83 -35.89
CA GLU A 30 -25.09 16.81 -35.87
C GLU A 30 -24.51 17.59 -34.68
N PHE A 31 -25.14 18.70 -34.31
CA PHE A 31 -24.76 19.44 -33.10
C PHE A 31 -25.05 18.62 -31.84
N LEU A 32 -26.25 18.03 -31.73
CA LEU A 32 -26.64 17.23 -30.57
C LEU A 32 -25.80 15.97 -30.40
N ASP A 33 -25.33 15.34 -31.47
CA ASP A 33 -24.37 14.24 -31.42
C ASP A 33 -23.08 14.63 -30.69
N ASN A 34 -22.58 15.84 -30.92
CA ASN A 34 -21.38 16.34 -30.22
C ASN A 34 -21.69 16.70 -28.77
N VAL A 35 -22.85 17.30 -28.49
CA VAL A 35 -23.29 17.57 -27.12
C VAL A 35 -23.43 16.26 -26.32
N ILE A 36 -23.95 15.19 -26.92
CA ILE A 36 -24.05 13.87 -26.30
C ILE A 36 -22.66 13.34 -25.94
N LYS A 37 -21.70 13.39 -26.87
CA LYS A 37 -20.30 12.96 -26.62
C LYS A 37 -19.68 13.71 -25.45
N ASP A 38 -19.87 15.03 -25.39
CA ASP A 38 -19.34 15.85 -24.30
C ASP A 38 -19.99 15.49 -22.95
N TYR A 39 -21.31 15.26 -22.93
CA TYR A 39 -22.01 14.81 -21.72
C TYR A 39 -21.50 13.45 -21.23
N GLU A 40 -21.24 12.51 -22.12
CA GLU A 40 -20.64 11.22 -21.78
C GLU A 40 -19.21 11.37 -21.25
N ALA A 41 -18.41 12.24 -21.88
CA ALA A 41 -17.05 12.55 -21.44
C ALA A 41 -17.03 13.16 -20.03
N TYR A 42 -17.92 14.13 -19.75
CA TYR A 42 -18.04 14.71 -18.41
C TYR A 42 -18.48 13.69 -17.37
N ASN A 43 -19.44 12.81 -17.69
CA ASN A 43 -19.85 11.76 -16.76
C ASN A 43 -18.69 10.81 -16.43
N LYS A 44 -17.91 10.42 -17.44
CA LYS A 44 -16.72 9.59 -17.24
C LYS A 44 -15.68 10.27 -16.36
N GLU A 45 -15.43 11.57 -16.57
CA GLU A 45 -14.49 12.35 -15.77
C GLU A 45 -14.95 12.49 -14.32
N ILE A 46 -16.24 12.78 -14.10
CA ILE A 46 -16.83 12.88 -12.77
C ILE A 46 -16.67 11.55 -12.01
N LEU A 47 -16.97 10.41 -12.67
CA LEU A 47 -16.81 9.10 -12.07
C LEU A 47 -15.35 8.80 -11.72
N ALA A 48 -14.41 9.13 -12.61
CA ALA A 48 -12.98 8.94 -12.36
C ALA A 48 -12.50 9.80 -11.17
N LEU A 49 -12.94 11.05 -11.08
CA LEU A 49 -12.62 11.94 -9.96
C LEU A 49 -13.24 11.47 -8.64
N GLN A 50 -14.47 10.95 -8.68
CA GLN A 50 -15.12 10.35 -7.50
C GLN A 50 -14.35 9.11 -7.01
N GLU A 51 -13.98 8.22 -7.92
CA GLU A 51 -13.17 7.04 -7.59
C GLU A 51 -11.81 7.43 -7.00
N GLU A 52 -11.14 8.44 -7.58
CA GLU A 52 -9.87 8.94 -7.04
C GLU A 52 -10.05 9.53 -5.64
N ASN A 53 -11.10 10.33 -5.44
CA ASN A 53 -11.40 10.93 -4.14
C ASN A 53 -11.67 9.85 -3.08
N ASP A 54 -12.48 8.85 -3.41
CA ASP A 54 -12.76 7.71 -2.53
C ASP A 54 -11.47 6.94 -2.21
N ARG A 55 -10.61 6.71 -3.21
CA ARG A 55 -9.30 6.07 -3.02
C ARG A 55 -8.40 6.88 -2.08
N LEU A 56 -8.36 8.21 -2.22
CA LEU A 56 -7.56 9.09 -1.38
C LEU A 56 -8.11 9.14 0.05
N GLN A 57 -9.43 9.24 0.23
CA GLN A 57 -10.08 9.19 1.54
C GLN A 57 -9.82 7.86 2.25
N ALA A 58 -9.84 6.73 1.52
CA ALA A 58 -9.50 5.43 2.08
C ALA A 58 -8.04 5.37 2.56
N LYS A 59 -7.09 5.92 1.78
CA LYS A 59 -5.67 6.01 2.19
C LYS A 59 -5.48 6.88 3.44
N LEU A 60 -6.13 8.05 3.47
CA LEU A 60 -6.09 8.93 4.64
C LEU A 60 -6.67 8.26 5.89
N SER A 61 -7.77 7.52 5.74
CA SER A 61 -8.40 6.79 6.85
C SER A 61 -7.49 5.67 7.38
N GLN A 62 -6.82 4.93 6.50
CA GLN A 62 -5.84 3.91 6.89
C GLN A 62 -4.63 4.52 7.61
N GLN A 63 -4.16 5.68 7.15
CA GLN A 63 -3.03 6.39 7.76
C GLN A 63 -3.40 7.05 9.09
N ALA A 64 -4.64 7.51 9.25
CA ALA A 64 -5.17 8.00 10.52
C ALA A 64 -5.40 6.87 11.54
N ALA A 65 -5.79 5.67 11.07
CA ALA A 65 -5.95 4.48 11.91
C ALA A 65 -4.60 3.90 12.39
N ASN A 66 -3.51 4.11 11.63
CA ASN A 66 -2.14 3.76 12.01
C ASN A 66 -1.29 5.03 12.16
N PRO A 67 -1.37 5.76 13.29
CA PRO A 67 -0.53 6.93 13.50
C PRO A 67 0.93 6.48 13.67
N THR A 68 1.66 6.37 12.56
CA THR A 68 3.12 6.43 12.60
C THR A 68 3.50 7.82 13.09
N PRO A 69 4.32 7.95 14.16
CA PRO A 69 4.69 9.26 14.68
C PRO A 69 5.51 10.02 13.63
N ALA A 70 4.88 10.98 12.97
CA ALA A 70 5.52 11.88 12.03
C ALA A 70 6.51 12.78 12.80
N THR A 71 7.79 12.58 12.52
CA THR A 71 8.89 13.41 12.97
C THR A 71 9.00 14.68 12.09
N SER A 72 9.25 15.83 12.75
CA SER A 72 9.67 17.16 12.23
C SER A 72 8.52 18.16 11.95
N ARG A 73 8.56 19.47 12.28
CA ARG A 73 9.71 20.37 12.52
C ARG A 73 9.26 21.75 13.11
N VAL A 74 9.86 22.17 14.24
CA VAL A 74 10.40 23.51 14.61
C VAL A 74 9.49 24.71 15.02
N GLN A 75 9.96 25.39 16.10
CA GLN A 75 9.62 26.68 16.74
C GLN A 75 8.49 26.62 17.80
N THR A 76 8.66 26.96 19.09
CA THR A 76 9.59 27.88 19.78
C THR A 76 9.69 27.53 21.28
N GLU A 77 10.86 27.79 21.85
CA GLU A 77 11.35 27.74 23.24
C GLU A 77 10.34 27.73 24.41
N ALA A 78 10.40 26.67 25.24
CA ALA A 78 10.25 26.71 26.71
C ALA A 78 10.75 25.38 27.35
N PRO A 79 11.39 25.40 28.53
CA PRO A 79 12.10 24.25 29.06
C PRO A 79 11.23 23.32 29.93
N LYS A 80 11.62 22.05 29.99
CA LYS A 80 11.23 20.99 30.96
C LYS A 80 9.95 20.21 30.68
N SER A 81 10.10 19.13 29.92
CA SER A 81 10.11 17.76 30.48
C SER A 81 10.38 16.81 29.32
N GLN A 82 11.47 16.04 29.40
CA GLN A 82 11.74 14.99 28.43
C GLN A 82 10.69 13.89 28.65
N THR A 83 9.56 13.98 27.95
CA THR A 83 8.69 12.83 27.73
C THR A 83 9.41 11.91 26.78
N VAL A 84 10.35 11.12 27.31
CA VAL A 84 10.98 10.03 26.56
C VAL A 84 9.84 9.10 26.14
N THR A 85 9.54 9.03 24.85
CA THR A 85 8.44 8.18 24.37
C THR A 85 8.88 6.72 24.47
N ASN A 86 7.95 5.79 24.68
CA ASN A 86 8.28 4.34 24.73
C ASN A 86 9.07 3.89 23.48
N PHE A 87 8.83 4.52 22.33
CA PHE A 87 9.59 4.30 21.10
C PHE A 87 11.06 4.74 21.21
N ASP A 88 11.33 5.89 21.83
CA ASP A 88 12.70 6.38 22.05
C ASP A 88 13.48 5.46 22.99
N ILE A 89 12.79 4.88 23.98
CA ILE A 89 13.37 3.87 24.89
C ILE A 89 13.75 2.62 24.08
N LEU A 90 12.82 2.07 23.30
CA LEU A 90 13.07 0.87 22.49
C LEU A 90 14.18 1.09 21.45
N LYS A 91 14.21 2.25 20.79
CA LYS A 91 15.27 2.60 19.82
C LYS A 91 16.63 2.75 20.49
N ARG A 92 16.68 3.37 21.67
CA ARG A 92 17.91 3.51 22.45
C ARG A 92 18.41 2.16 22.94
N LEU A 93 17.52 1.29 23.41
CA LEU A 93 17.84 -0.08 23.82
C LEU A 93 18.38 -0.89 22.64
N SER A 94 17.72 -0.86 21.47
CA SER A 94 18.19 -1.56 20.27
C SER A 94 19.57 -1.07 19.81
N ASN A 95 19.83 0.24 19.86
CA ASN A 95 21.15 0.79 19.57
C ASN A 95 22.21 0.33 20.58
N LEU A 96 21.86 0.30 21.87
CA LEU A 96 22.73 -0.22 22.94
C LEU A 96 23.04 -1.70 22.73
N GLU A 97 22.05 -2.53 22.41
CA GLU A 97 22.23 -3.95 22.12
C GLU A 97 23.16 -4.14 20.92
N LYS A 98 22.95 -3.38 19.84
CA LYS A 98 23.84 -3.43 18.67
C LYS A 98 25.27 -3.03 19.01
N GLU A 99 25.48 -2.05 19.87
CA GLU A 99 26.82 -1.58 20.22
C GLU A 99 27.54 -2.49 21.23
N VAL A 100 26.80 -3.05 22.19
CA VAL A 100 27.30 -3.95 23.24
C VAL A 100 27.50 -5.38 22.71
N PHE A 101 26.61 -5.87 21.84
CA PHE A 101 26.66 -7.23 21.32
C PHE A 101 27.20 -7.31 19.88
N GLY A 102 27.10 -6.25 19.08
CA GLY A 102 27.61 -6.25 17.70
C GLY A 102 29.13 -6.41 17.64
N LYS A 103 29.87 -5.94 18.66
CA LYS A 103 31.33 -6.15 18.75
C LYS A 103 31.72 -7.50 19.35
N LYS A 104 30.77 -8.28 19.89
CA LYS A 104 31.03 -9.62 20.46
C LYS A 104 30.79 -10.75 19.46
N LEU A 105 29.93 -10.57 18.46
CA LEU A 105 29.77 -11.57 17.40
C LEU A 105 30.92 -11.54 16.36
N ASP A 106 31.54 -10.38 16.15
CA ASP A 106 32.65 -10.24 15.19
C ASP A 106 34.02 -10.65 15.79
N GLN A 107 34.13 -10.78 17.12
CA GLN A 107 35.40 -11.14 17.80
C GLN A 107 35.56 -12.65 18.06
N ASP A 108 34.49 -13.44 18.01
CA ASP A 108 34.56 -14.89 18.24
C ASP A 108 34.68 -15.74 16.95
N THR A 109 34.74 -15.13 15.76
CA THR A 109 34.82 -15.89 14.48
C THR A 109 36.11 -15.74 13.68
N VAL A 110 37.04 -14.89 14.11
CA VAL A 110 38.32 -14.73 13.39
C VAL A 110 39.46 -14.52 14.39
N THR A 111 40.01 -15.61 14.91
CA THR A 111 41.46 -15.88 15.11
C THR A 111 41.59 -17.09 16.03
N ASP A 112 41.65 -18.30 15.48
CA ASP A 112 42.77 -19.23 15.70
C ASP A 112 42.54 -20.53 14.90
N HIS A 113 43.01 -20.54 13.66
CA HIS A 113 43.32 -21.77 12.94
C HIS A 113 44.83 -21.76 12.70
N SER A 114 45.61 -22.42 13.54
CA SER A 114 46.64 -23.34 13.05
C SER A 114 47.34 -24.09 14.19
N GLU A 115 47.34 -25.40 14.04
CA GLU A 115 48.20 -26.39 14.69
C GLU A 115 47.65 -27.05 15.96
N VAL A 116 47.80 -28.37 16.00
CA VAL A 116 47.43 -29.29 17.08
C VAL A 116 45.98 -29.77 17.04
N THR A 117 45.68 -30.71 16.14
CA THR A 117 45.38 -32.12 16.53
C THR A 117 44.77 -32.89 15.36
N THR A 118 45.63 -33.23 14.41
CA THR A 118 45.52 -34.32 13.42
C THR A 118 45.38 -35.71 14.09
N ARG A 119 44.66 -35.87 15.21
CA ARG A 119 44.60 -37.15 15.96
C ARG A 119 43.23 -37.61 16.46
N VAL A 120 42.14 -36.86 16.25
CA VAL A 120 40.81 -37.29 16.74
C VAL A 120 39.93 -37.89 15.62
N SER A 121 40.45 -38.03 14.40
CA SER A 121 39.74 -38.59 13.24
C SER A 121 39.48 -40.10 13.28
N GLN A 122 39.70 -40.80 14.40
CA GLN A 122 39.75 -42.28 14.41
C GLN A 122 38.88 -43.00 15.44
N ALA A 123 38.08 -42.30 16.23
CA ALA A 123 37.01 -42.92 17.04
C ALA A 123 35.94 -41.85 17.23
N LEU A 124 34.79 -41.89 16.59
CA LEU A 124 33.76 -42.90 16.83
C LEU A 124 32.92 -43.04 15.56
N ASN A 125 33.19 -44.12 14.84
CA ASN A 125 32.35 -44.67 13.80
C ASN A 125 31.23 -45.48 14.47
N GLY A 126 29.99 -45.29 14.04
CA GLY A 126 28.82 -46.05 14.48
C GLY A 126 27.66 -45.12 14.84
N ASN A 127 26.46 -45.24 14.30
CA ASN A 127 25.87 -46.36 13.59
C ASN A 127 24.58 -45.84 12.94
N TYR A 128 24.46 -46.05 11.63
CA TYR A 128 23.30 -46.56 10.88
C TYR A 128 21.83 -46.32 11.35
N THR A 129 21.01 -46.07 10.31
CA THR A 129 19.73 -46.74 9.92
C THR A 129 18.35 -46.10 10.16
N ASN A 130 17.61 -46.10 9.03
CA ASN A 130 16.16 -46.15 8.75
C ASN A 130 15.40 -44.81 8.82
N ASP A 131 14.89 -44.22 7.74
CA ASP A 131 14.03 -44.69 6.62
C ASP A 131 12.55 -44.91 7.01
N GLU A 132 11.68 -44.45 6.10
CA GLU A 132 10.23 -44.65 5.94
C GLU A 132 9.18 -43.65 6.53
N ASN A 133 8.39 -43.13 5.57
CA ASN A 133 6.95 -42.83 5.58
C ASN A 133 6.37 -41.75 6.51
N SER A 134 5.78 -40.70 5.93
CA SER A 134 4.37 -40.73 5.49
C SER A 134 3.87 -39.34 5.07
N ASP A 135 3.06 -39.33 4.03
CA ASP A 135 2.07 -38.32 3.64
C ASP A 135 1.31 -37.68 4.84
N ASP A 136 0.78 -36.48 4.58
CA ASP A 136 -0.37 -35.80 5.22
C ASP A 136 -0.11 -34.51 6.00
N ASN A 137 0.01 -33.35 5.30
CA ASN A 137 -0.80 -32.20 5.74
C ASN A 137 -1.10 -31.09 4.71
N GLU A 138 -1.39 -31.40 3.44
CA GLU A 138 -1.91 -30.41 2.48
C GLU A 138 -3.43 -30.11 2.63
N ARG A 139 -4.05 -30.35 3.79
CA ARG A 139 -5.51 -30.15 4.01
C ARG A 139 -5.89 -29.23 5.16
N THR A 140 -5.31 -28.03 5.25
CA THR A 140 -5.84 -26.99 6.18
C THR A 140 -5.82 -25.56 5.60
N ARG A 141 -6.33 -25.35 4.38
CA ARG A 141 -6.64 -23.98 3.88
C ARG A 141 -7.96 -23.85 3.12
N ARG A 142 -9.00 -24.59 3.55
CA ARG A 142 -10.38 -24.28 3.20
C ARG A 142 -11.31 -24.55 4.38
N PHE A 143 -11.36 -23.60 5.29
CA PHE A 143 -12.61 -23.07 5.86
C PHE A 143 -12.45 -21.55 5.93
#